data_AF-A0A954I1Z1-F1
#
_entry.id   AF-A0A954I1Z1-F1
#
_cell.length_a   1.000
_cell.length_b   1.000
_cell.length_c   1.000
_cell.angle_alpha   90.00
_cell.angle_beta   90.00
_cell.angle_gamma   90.00
#
_symmetry.space_group_name_H-M   'P 1'
#
loop_
_entity.id
_entity.type
_entity.pdbx_description
1 polymer ?
#
loop_
_entity_poly.entity_id
_entity_poly.type
_entity_poly.pdbx_seq_one_letter_code
_entity_poly.pdbx_strand_id
1 'polypeptide(L)'
;KLNDPMMPVAWTKSYTGESGKTSRVFTTTMGSSTDLEAVGVRRMLINAVYWCLGMDDQIAPDLNVEFVGEFKPTKYGFGGFQRGLKPSDFVVDGLTPAQ
;
A
#
# COMPACT_ATOMS: atom_id res chain seq x y z
N LYS A 1 -18.89 -5.32 -22.17
CA LYS A 1 -17.71 -6.15 -22.52
C LYS A 1 -16.39 -5.46 -22.15
N LEU A 2 -16.32 -4.73 -21.03
CA LEU A 2 -15.17 -3.86 -20.72
C LEU A 2 -14.02 -4.59 -19.98
N ASN A 3 -14.25 -5.80 -19.45
CA ASN A 3 -13.24 -6.58 -18.70
C ASN A 3 -13.54 -8.09 -18.78
N ASP A 4 -13.38 -8.69 -19.96
CA ASP A 4 -13.59 -10.12 -20.22
C ASP A 4 -12.41 -10.69 -21.06
N PRO A 5 -11.53 -11.53 -20.47
CA PRO A 5 -11.61 -12.00 -19.09
C PRO A 5 -11.26 -10.89 -18.09
N MET A 6 -11.74 -11.05 -16.85
CA MET A 6 -11.44 -10.14 -15.77
C MET A 6 -9.93 -10.14 -15.47
N MET A 7 -9.28 -8.99 -15.66
CA MET A 7 -7.87 -8.83 -15.30
C MET A 7 -7.69 -8.83 -13.78
N PRO A 8 -6.70 -9.57 -13.25
CA PRO A 8 -6.43 -9.57 -11.81
C PRO A 8 -5.90 -8.21 -11.36
N VAL A 9 -6.41 -7.74 -10.22
CA VAL A 9 -5.98 -6.48 -9.59
C VAL A 9 -5.12 -6.71 -8.36
N ALA A 10 -5.28 -7.87 -7.70
CA ALA A 10 -4.45 -8.29 -6.58
C ALA A 10 -4.34 -9.82 -6.54
N TRP A 11 -3.17 -10.35 -6.16
CA TRP A 11 -2.92 -11.78 -6.00
C TRP A 11 -1.79 -12.05 -5.00
N THR A 12 -1.72 -13.29 -4.51
CA THR A 12 -0.67 -13.75 -3.61
C THR A 12 0.17 -14.85 -4.25
N LYS A 13 1.43 -14.97 -3.84
CA LYS A 13 2.33 -16.05 -4.19
C LYS A 13 3.22 -16.40 -3.00
N SER A 14 3.56 -17.67 -2.85
CA SER A 14 4.67 -18.09 -2.00
C SER A 14 5.92 -18.27 -2.85
N TYR A 15 7.06 -17.74 -2.42
CA TYR A 15 8.31 -17.82 -3.16
C TYR A 15 9.46 -18.23 -2.26
N THR A 16 10.20 -19.26 -2.64
CA THR A 16 11.40 -19.74 -1.95
C THR A 16 12.62 -19.35 -2.78
N GLY A 17 13.42 -18.41 -2.27
CA GLY A 17 14.66 -17.97 -2.91
C GLY A 17 15.85 -18.86 -2.58
N GLU A 18 17.04 -18.45 -3.02
CA GLU A 18 18.32 -19.17 -2.82
C GLU A 18 18.69 -19.38 -1.35
N SER A 19 18.16 -18.54 -0.45
CA SER A 19 18.32 -18.69 1.00
C SER A 19 17.53 -19.85 1.61
N GLY A 20 16.69 -20.54 0.82
CA GLY A 20 15.83 -21.63 1.26
C GLY A 20 14.63 -21.19 2.11
N LYS A 21 14.49 -19.88 2.39
CA LYS A 21 13.37 -19.34 3.18
C LYS A 21 12.19 -19.02 2.27
N THR A 22 11.03 -19.61 2.57
CA THR A 22 9.77 -19.31 1.87
C THR A 22 9.20 -17.99 2.37
N SER A 23 8.94 -17.08 1.44
CA SER A 23 8.34 -15.77 1.70
C SER A 23 6.91 -15.71 1.17
N ARG A 24 6.05 -14.99 1.89
CA ARG A 24 4.71 -14.58 1.45
C ARG A 24 4.85 -13.34 0.58
N VAL A 25 4.25 -13.34 -0.61
CA VAL A 25 4.28 -12.23 -1.56
C VAL A 25 2.85 -11.83 -1.87
N PHE A 26 2.53 -10.56 -1.69
CA PHE A 26 1.31 -9.94 -2.17
C PHE A 26 1.65 -9.00 -3.33
N THR A 27 0.84 -8.97 -4.37
CA THR A 27 1.02 -8.08 -5.51
C THR A 27 -0.31 -7.47 -5.89
N THR A 28 -0.30 -6.18 -6.21
CA THR A 28 -1.46 -5.46 -6.75
C THR A 28 -1.04 -4.50 -7.85
N THR A 29 -1.93 -4.28 -8.81
CA THR A 29 -1.77 -3.26 -9.86
C THR A 29 -2.33 -1.89 -9.47
N MET A 30 -2.92 -1.79 -8.27
CA MET A 30 -3.26 -0.51 -7.64
C MET A 30 -1.99 0.07 -7.02
N GLY A 31 -1.64 1.29 -7.38
CA GLY A 31 -0.37 1.90 -6.96
C GLY A 31 -0.23 3.38 -7.31
N SER A 32 -1.25 3.99 -7.91
CA SER A 32 -1.33 5.44 -8.04
C SER A 32 -1.56 6.05 -6.66
N SER A 33 -1.04 7.26 -6.44
CA SER A 33 -1.34 8.06 -5.24
C SER A 33 -2.86 8.24 -5.03
N THR A 34 -3.62 8.39 -6.11
CA THR A 34 -5.08 8.52 -6.09
C THR A 34 -5.79 7.23 -5.64
N ASP A 35 -5.19 6.06 -5.86
CA ASP A 35 -5.81 4.79 -5.44
C ASP A 35 -5.93 4.72 -3.91
N LEU A 36 -5.01 5.38 -3.20
CA LEU A 36 -5.02 5.48 -1.75
C LEU A 36 -6.15 6.34 -1.20
N GLU A 37 -6.88 7.12 -2.02
CA GLU A 37 -8.08 7.83 -1.58
C GLU A 37 -9.20 6.84 -1.21
N ALA A 38 -9.23 5.68 -1.86
CA ALA A 38 -10.20 4.63 -1.58
C ALA A 38 -9.83 3.86 -0.30
N VAL A 39 -10.69 3.94 0.72
CA VAL A 39 -10.52 3.23 2.01
C VAL A 39 -10.32 1.71 1.84
N GLY A 40 -10.96 1.11 0.83
CA GLY A 40 -10.81 -0.32 0.51
C GLY A 40 -9.39 -0.68 0.07
N VAL A 41 -8.75 0.17 -0.74
CA VAL A 41 -7.37 -0.03 -1.19
C VAL A 41 -6.41 0.11 -0.02
N ARG A 42 -6.59 1.13 0.83
CA ARG A 42 -5.78 1.30 2.06
C ARG A 42 -5.85 0.07 2.96
N ARG A 43 -7.07 -0.44 3.20
CA ARG A 43 -7.28 -1.66 4.00
C ARG A 43 -6.69 -2.90 3.38
N MET A 44 -6.82 -3.08 2.07
CA MET A 44 -6.17 -4.19 1.36
C MET A 44 -4.64 -4.15 1.55
N LEU A 45 -4.02 -2.98 1.38
CA LEU A 45 -2.57 -2.81 1.54
C LEU A 45 -2.11 -3.06 2.98
N ILE A 46 -2.80 -2.49 3.98
CA ILE A 46 -2.44 -2.66 5.39
C ILE A 46 -2.60 -4.13 5.82
N ASN A 47 -3.68 -4.80 5.42
CA ASN A 47 -3.86 -6.23 5.68
C ASN A 47 -2.77 -7.08 5.00
N ALA A 48 -2.39 -6.73 3.77
CA ALA A 48 -1.32 -7.41 3.06
C ALA A 48 0.04 -7.26 3.76
N VAL A 49 0.33 -6.08 4.35
CA VAL A 49 1.54 -5.86 5.16
C VAL A 49 1.54 -6.78 6.39
N TYR A 50 0.47 -6.79 7.18
CA TYR A 50 0.37 -7.69 8.34
C TYR A 50 0.52 -9.15 7.93
N TRP A 51 -0.14 -9.57 6.84
CA TRP A 51 -0.05 -10.93 6.33
C TRP A 51 1.37 -11.30 5.87
N CYS A 52 2.07 -10.40 5.17
CA CYS A 52 3.46 -10.60 4.75
C CYS A 52 4.44 -10.70 5.93
N LEU A 53 4.13 -10.03 7.05
CA LEU A 53 4.90 -10.08 8.29
C LEU A 53 4.52 -11.25 9.22
N GLY A 54 3.52 -12.07 8.85
CA GLY A 54 3.04 -13.17 9.69
C GLY A 54 2.24 -12.72 10.92
N MET A 55 1.69 -11.51 10.87
CA MET A 55 0.88 -10.88 11.93
C MET A 55 -0.62 -11.05 11.62
N ASP A 56 -1.02 -12.25 11.20
CA ASP A 56 -2.39 -12.55 10.75
C ASP A 56 -3.44 -12.26 11.86
N ASP A 57 -3.05 -12.36 13.13
CA ASP A 57 -3.86 -12.08 14.32
C ASP A 57 -4.20 -10.59 14.50
N GLN A 58 -3.44 -9.70 13.86
CA GLN A 58 -3.68 -8.25 13.88
C GLN A 58 -4.67 -7.80 12.80
N ILE A 59 -5.07 -8.68 11.88
CA ILE A 59 -5.98 -8.34 10.80
C ILE A 59 -7.43 -8.29 11.31
N ALA A 60 -8.01 -7.09 11.33
CA ALA A 60 -9.39 -6.85 11.72
C ALA A 60 -10.20 -6.16 10.60
N PRO A 61 -11.51 -6.45 10.44
CA PRO A 61 -12.36 -5.80 9.44
C PRO A 61 -12.43 -4.27 9.57
N ASP A 62 -12.35 -3.79 10.82
CA ASP A 62 -12.47 -2.40 11.24
C ASP A 62 -11.12 -1.76 11.61
N LEU A 63 -10.00 -2.35 11.16
CA LEU A 63 -8.67 -1.75 11.31
C LEU A 63 -8.70 -0.27 10.87
N ASN A 64 -8.08 0.58 11.69
CA ASN A 64 -7.92 1.99 11.36
C ASN A 64 -6.96 2.12 10.17
N VAL A 65 -7.47 2.66 9.08
CA VAL A 65 -6.73 2.88 7.83
C VAL A 65 -6.83 4.35 7.38
N GLU A 66 -7.10 5.24 8.33
CA GLU A 66 -7.12 6.67 8.09
C GLU A 66 -5.71 7.20 7.87
N PHE A 67 -5.64 8.33 7.17
CA PHE A 67 -4.36 9.00 6.98
C PHE A 67 -3.83 9.54 8.29
N VAL A 68 -2.53 9.40 8.48
CA VAL A 68 -1.83 9.92 9.65
C VAL A 68 -1.63 11.44 9.61
N GLY A 69 -1.89 12.07 8.46
CA GLY A 69 -1.81 13.49 8.23
C GLY A 69 -2.62 13.89 6.99
N GLU A 70 -2.44 15.12 6.52
CA GLU A 70 -3.11 15.58 5.31
C GLU A 70 -2.64 14.81 4.07
N PHE A 71 -3.58 14.19 3.35
CA PHE A 71 -3.29 13.49 2.11
C PHE A 71 -4.06 14.13 0.94
N LYS A 72 -3.34 14.86 0.09
CA LYS A 72 -3.87 15.50 -1.13
C LYS A 72 -3.08 15.01 -2.34
N PRO A 73 -3.44 13.86 -2.93
CA PRO A 73 -2.69 13.29 -4.05
C PRO A 73 -2.86 14.16 -5.29
N THR A 74 -1.82 14.24 -6.11
CA THR A 74 -1.91 14.78 -7.47
C THR A 74 -2.22 13.67 -8.46
N LYS A 75 -2.84 14.02 -9.59
CA LYS A 75 -3.05 13.06 -10.69
C LYS A 75 -1.70 12.61 -11.25
N TYR A 76 -1.58 11.32 -11.53
CA TYR A 76 -0.43 10.76 -12.22
C TYR A 76 -0.32 11.34 -13.64
N GLY A 77 0.90 11.62 -14.09
CA GLY A 77 1.15 12.18 -15.42
C GLY A 77 2.60 12.59 -15.62
N PHE A 78 3.01 12.68 -16.88
CA PHE A 78 4.36 13.11 -17.23
C PHE A 78 4.58 14.58 -16.83
N GLY A 79 5.57 14.83 -15.98
CA GLY A 79 5.92 16.18 -15.52
C GLY A 79 4.96 16.80 -14.50
N GLY A 80 3.96 16.05 -14.01
CA GLY A 80 2.95 16.52 -13.03
C GLY A 80 3.35 16.39 -11.56
N PHE A 81 4.62 16.09 -11.27
CA PHE A 81 5.11 15.95 -9.90
C PHE A 81 5.32 17.32 -9.25
N GLN A 82 5.15 17.39 -7.93
CA GLN A 82 5.44 18.59 -7.15
C GLN A 82 6.96 18.77 -7.03
N ARG A 83 7.46 19.96 -7.39
CA ARG A 83 8.89 20.26 -7.41
C ARG A 83 9.35 20.88 -6.10
N GLY A 84 10.61 20.63 -5.74
CA GLY A 84 11.25 21.25 -4.58
C GLY A 84 10.85 20.66 -3.23
N LEU A 85 10.07 19.58 -3.21
CA LEU A 85 9.70 18.86 -1.99
C LEU A 85 10.80 17.87 -1.59
N LYS A 86 11.08 17.80 -0.29
CA LYS A 86 11.99 16.85 0.35
C LYS A 86 11.22 16.02 1.40
N PRO A 87 11.72 14.84 1.81
CA PRO A 87 11.06 14.03 2.84
C PRO A 87 10.72 14.79 4.13
N SER A 88 11.55 15.77 4.53
CA SER A 88 11.29 16.57 5.73
C SER A 88 10.10 17.52 5.62
N ASP A 89 9.59 17.80 4.41
CA ASP A 89 8.36 18.58 4.23
C ASP A 89 7.09 17.78 4.54
N PHE A 90 7.22 16.46 4.73
CA PHE A 90 6.12 15.53 5.02
C PHE A 90 6.22 14.91 6.43
N VAL A 91 7.04 15.49 7.31
CA VAL A 91 7.10 15.06 8.70
C VAL A 91 5.76 15.36 9.36
N VAL A 92 5.17 14.35 9.98
CA VAL A 92 3.93 14.48 10.75
C VAL A 92 4.28 14.53 12.23
N ASP A 93 3.91 15.62 12.90
CA ASP A 93 4.14 15.78 14.33
C ASP A 93 3.45 14.65 15.13
N GLY A 94 4.18 14.04 16.06
CA GLY A 94 3.65 12.96 16.90
C GLY A 94 3.78 11.54 16.32
N LEU A 95 4.22 11.39 15.08
CA LEU A 95 4.72 10.11 14.56
C LEU A 95 6.24 10.09 14.64
N THR A 96 6.78 9.57 15.74
CA THR A 96 8.20 9.19 15.76
C THR A 96 8.42 8.09 14.73
N PRO A 97 9.41 8.20 13.81
CA PRO A 97 9.85 7.06 13.04
C PRO A 97 10.17 5.93 14.02
N ALA A 98 9.67 4.72 13.77
CA ALA A 98 10.11 3.56 14.51
C ALA A 98 11.65 3.52 14.44
N GLN A 99 12.30 3.63 15.60
CA GLN A 99 13.74 3.50 15.76
C GLN A 99 14.17 2.05 15.48
#